data_AF-A0A4Y7KXR5-F1
#
_entry.id   AF-A0A4Y7KXR5-F1
#
_cell.length_a   1.000
_cell.length_b   1.000
_cell.length_c   1.000
_cell.angle_alpha   90.00
_cell.angle_beta   90.00
_cell.angle_gamma   90.00
#
_symmetry.space_group_name_H-M   'P 1'
#
loop_
_entity.id
_entity.type
_entity.pdbx_description
1 polymer ?
#
loop_
_entity_poly.entity_id
_entity_poly.type
_entity_poly.pdbx_seq_one_letter_code
_entity_poly.pdbx_strand_id
1 'polypeptide(L)'
;MSLREKSEGNQIMKKEKEEEDDVVCLDASFFMNDNYELTTFTFGSLELQLLCLQSASTDYDLTGQMVWPGCVLLNNYLSQKPHVVQGCSVIELGSGVGVTGILCSRFCREVLLTDHNDEVVKIMKKNIELNTSTGSPDCCAGLAAEKLEWGNADQISQILQKYPRGFDLVLGADIYILTFSFKFR
;
A
#
# COMPACT_ATOMS: atom_id res chain seq x y z
N MET A 1 -54.39 -21.65 -67.78
CA MET A 1 -53.91 -22.34 -66.57
C MET A 1 -52.48 -21.87 -66.34
N SER A 2 -52.30 -20.81 -65.53
CA SER A 2 -51.00 -20.13 -65.37
C SER A 2 -50.80 -19.75 -63.91
N LEU A 3 -49.77 -20.37 -63.34
CA LEU A 3 -48.73 -19.89 -62.41
C LEU A 3 -49.09 -18.93 -61.25
N ARG A 4 -48.61 -19.35 -60.08
CA ARG A 4 -48.51 -18.64 -58.80
C ARG A 4 -47.56 -17.44 -58.90
N GLU A 5 -47.83 -16.38 -58.15
CA GLU A 5 -46.93 -15.83 -57.13
C GLU A 5 -47.63 -14.75 -56.28
N LYS A 6 -47.22 -14.68 -55.01
CA LYS A 6 -47.80 -13.85 -53.94
C LYS A 6 -46.94 -12.62 -53.68
N SER A 7 -47.59 -11.66 -53.00
CA SER A 7 -47.07 -10.69 -52.03
C SER A 7 -46.69 -9.31 -52.54
N GLU A 8 -47.45 -8.30 -52.09
CA GLU A 8 -46.92 -6.98 -51.70
C GLU A 8 -47.74 -6.48 -50.51
N GLY A 9 -47.17 -6.56 -49.32
CA GLY A 9 -47.62 -5.83 -48.12
C GLY A 9 -46.56 -4.77 -47.85
N ASN A 10 -46.95 -3.50 -48.01
CA ASN A 10 -46.04 -2.36 -47.88
C ASN A 10 -46.18 -1.70 -46.50
N GLN A 11 -45.04 -1.19 -46.02
CA GLN A 11 -44.82 -0.19 -44.97
C GLN A 11 -45.08 -0.61 -43.51
N ILE A 12 -44.01 -0.57 -42.70
CA ILE A 12 -43.81 0.50 -41.70
C ILE A 12 -42.32 0.62 -41.39
N MET A 13 -41.89 1.88 -41.44
CA MET A 13 -40.59 2.43 -41.11
C MET A 13 -40.36 2.37 -39.59
N LYS A 14 -39.22 1.84 -39.16
CA LYS A 14 -38.46 2.32 -37.98
C LYS A 14 -37.06 1.71 -38.03
N LYS A 15 -36.12 2.52 -38.52
CA LYS A 15 -34.69 2.28 -38.34
C LYS A 15 -34.37 2.84 -36.95
N GLU A 16 -34.36 1.98 -35.95
CA GLU A 16 -33.74 2.31 -34.67
C GLU A 16 -32.22 2.25 -34.90
N LYS A 17 -31.58 3.41 -34.86
CA LYS A 17 -30.13 3.49 -34.71
C LYS A 17 -29.85 3.16 -33.26
N GLU A 18 -29.23 2.02 -33.02
CA GLU A 18 -28.52 1.78 -31.77
C GLU A 18 -27.37 2.80 -31.74
N GLU A 19 -27.48 3.77 -30.84
CA GLU A 19 -26.34 4.55 -30.40
C GLU A 19 -25.49 3.58 -29.57
N GLU A 20 -24.40 3.08 -30.15
CA GLU A 20 -23.34 2.47 -29.37
C GLU A 20 -22.77 3.57 -28.47
N ASP A 21 -23.21 3.60 -27.22
CA ASP A 21 -22.51 4.32 -26.17
C ASP A 21 -21.07 3.78 -26.16
N ASP A 22 -20.11 4.59 -26.61
CA ASP A 22 -18.69 4.32 -26.49
C ASP A 22 -18.38 4.16 -24.99
N VAL A 23 -18.44 2.92 -24.50
CA VAL A 23 -17.98 2.58 -23.15
C VAL A 23 -16.47 2.76 -23.16
N VAL A 24 -16.04 3.95 -22.74
CA VAL A 24 -14.63 4.24 -22.47
C VAL A 24 -14.21 3.31 -21.35
N CYS A 25 -13.57 2.20 -21.70
CA CYS A 25 -12.95 1.30 -20.73
C CYS A 25 -11.72 2.02 -20.17
N LEU A 26 -11.94 2.81 -19.12
CA LEU A 26 -10.88 3.46 -18.38
C LEU A 26 -10.03 2.37 -17.75
N ASP A 27 -8.73 2.39 -18.03
CA ASP A 27 -7.77 1.53 -17.36
C ASP A 27 -7.83 1.79 -15.84
N ALA A 28 -7.62 0.75 -15.02
CA ALA A 28 -7.66 0.88 -13.56
C ALA A 28 -6.70 1.96 -13.04
N SER A 29 -5.63 2.28 -13.78
CA SER A 29 -4.73 3.40 -13.48
C SER A 29 -5.42 4.77 -13.45
N PHE A 30 -6.55 4.95 -14.14
CA PHE A 30 -7.29 6.21 -14.14
C PHE A 30 -7.82 6.60 -12.75
N PHE A 31 -8.09 5.62 -11.89
CA PHE A 31 -8.59 5.85 -10.53
C PHE A 31 -7.48 5.81 -9.47
N MET A 32 -6.24 5.53 -9.86
CA MET A 32 -5.10 5.49 -8.93
C MET A 32 -4.48 6.87 -8.79
N ASN A 33 -4.43 7.37 -7.56
CA ASN A 33 -3.68 8.59 -7.26
C ASN A 33 -2.22 8.22 -6.98
N ASP A 34 -1.34 8.50 -7.94
CA ASP A 34 0.10 8.32 -7.83
C ASP A 34 0.88 9.64 -7.74
N ASN A 35 0.19 10.73 -7.38
CA ASN A 35 0.78 12.06 -7.14
C ASN A 35 1.56 12.08 -5.82
N TYR A 36 2.51 11.18 -5.68
CA TYR A 36 3.40 11.12 -4.53
C TYR A 36 4.34 12.31 -4.52
N GLU A 37 4.46 12.95 -3.37
CA GLU A 37 5.40 14.03 -3.15
C GLU A 37 6.56 13.53 -2.30
N LEU A 38 7.78 13.92 -2.70
CA LEU A 38 8.97 13.65 -1.90
C LEU A 38 8.92 14.50 -0.64
N THR A 39 8.76 13.84 0.50
CA THR A 39 8.65 14.47 1.81
C THR A 39 9.85 14.10 2.67
N THR A 40 10.45 15.10 3.31
CA THR A 40 11.53 14.91 4.27
C THR A 40 10.95 14.81 5.68
N PHE A 41 11.32 13.74 6.39
CA PHE A 41 11.00 13.53 7.80
C PHE A 41 12.27 13.61 8.63
N THR A 42 12.21 14.34 9.74
CA THR A 42 13.34 14.49 10.66
C THR A 42 12.96 13.91 12.02
N PHE A 43 13.75 12.93 12.48
CA PHE A 43 13.57 12.26 13.76
C PHE A 43 14.89 12.30 14.55
N GLY A 44 15.01 13.28 15.46
CA GLY A 44 16.28 13.56 16.12
C GLY A 44 17.32 14.05 15.11
N SER A 45 18.45 13.35 15.01
CA SER A 45 19.50 13.63 14.01
C SER A 45 19.33 12.86 12.69
N LEU A 46 18.31 12.01 12.58
CA LEU A 46 18.06 11.22 11.39
C LEU A 46 17.11 11.96 10.45
N GLU A 47 17.49 11.98 9.17
CA GLU A 47 16.67 12.49 8.08
C GLU A 47 16.31 11.34 7.14
N LEU A 48 15.03 11.22 6.83
CA LEU A 48 14.48 10.25 5.89
C LEU A 48 13.73 10.99 4.79
N GLN A 49 13.88 10.52 3.55
CA GLN A 49 13.10 11.04 2.42
C GLN A 49 12.20 9.93 1.90
N LEU A 50 10.91 10.20 1.80
CA LEU A 50 9.93 9.23 1.32
C LEU A 50 8.95 9.90 0.36
N LEU A 51 8.52 9.13 -0.64
CA LEU A 51 7.39 9.43 -1.50
C LEU A 51 6.11 9.05 -0.76
N CYS A 52 5.20 10.01 -0.56
CA CYS A 52 3.90 9.79 0.06
C CYS A 52 2.85 10.77 -0.48
N LEU A 53 1.56 10.40 -0.38
CA LEU A 53 0.46 11.31 -0.69
C LEU A 53 0.29 12.35 0.43
N GLN A 54 0.00 13.60 0.06
CA GLN A 54 -0.29 14.67 1.01
C GLN A 54 -1.77 14.77 1.40
N SER A 55 -2.64 14.06 0.68
CA SER A 55 -4.08 14.08 0.93
C SER A 55 -4.68 12.70 0.71
N ALA A 56 -5.77 12.44 1.45
CA ALA A 56 -6.44 11.15 1.44
C ALA A 56 -7.08 10.88 0.07
N SER A 57 -6.93 9.64 -0.39
CA SER A 57 -7.84 9.10 -1.39
C SER A 57 -9.23 8.93 -0.76
N THR A 58 -10.27 8.94 -1.61
CA THR A 58 -11.61 8.53 -1.18
C THR A 58 -11.72 7.01 -0.98
N ASP A 59 -10.70 6.26 -1.42
CA ASP A 59 -10.59 4.83 -1.23
C ASP A 59 -9.88 4.49 0.09
N TYR A 60 -10.59 3.81 0.99
CA TYR A 60 -10.09 3.45 2.31
C TYR A 60 -8.91 2.47 2.25
N ASP A 61 -8.85 1.63 1.21
CA ASP A 61 -7.79 0.63 1.04
C ASP A 61 -6.44 1.26 0.66
N LEU A 62 -6.44 2.53 0.28
CA LEU A 62 -5.27 3.30 -0.15
C LEU A 62 -4.75 4.28 0.91
N THR A 63 -5.32 4.25 2.12
CA THR A 63 -4.88 5.10 3.24
C THR A 63 -3.43 4.88 3.66
N GLY A 64 -2.85 3.71 3.36
CA GLY A 64 -1.44 3.40 3.58
C GLY A 64 -0.46 4.21 2.72
N GLN A 65 -0.94 4.96 1.72
CA GLN A 65 -0.09 5.86 0.92
C GLN A 65 0.22 7.20 1.60
N MET A 66 -0.42 7.49 2.74
CA MET A 66 -0.18 8.67 3.57
C MET A 66 0.62 8.31 4.83
N VAL A 67 1.18 9.34 5.47
CA VAL A 67 1.80 9.21 6.79
C VAL A 67 0.82 9.69 7.85
N TRP A 68 0.48 8.79 8.77
CA TRP A 68 -0.45 9.06 9.87
C TRP A 68 0.27 9.60 11.12
N PRO A 69 -0.39 10.39 11.99
CA PRO A 69 0.26 11.03 13.14
C PRO A 69 0.89 10.06 14.16
N GLY A 70 0.29 8.89 14.39
CA GLY A 70 0.84 7.88 15.28
C GLY A 70 2.16 7.29 14.76
N CYS A 71 2.34 7.20 13.44
CA CYS A 71 3.63 6.87 12.83
C CYS A 71 4.69 7.91 13.21
N VAL A 72 4.39 9.20 13.07
CA VAL A 72 5.32 10.30 13.43
C VAL A 72 5.67 10.24 14.92
N LEU A 73 4.71 9.96 15.80
CA LEU A 73 4.94 9.81 17.24
C LEU A 73 5.84 8.61 17.56
N LEU A 74 5.58 7.45 16.95
CA LEU A 74 6.40 6.26 17.14
C LEU A 74 7.85 6.47 16.68
N ASN A 75 8.05 7.12 15.54
CA ASN A 75 9.38 7.41 15.00
C ASN A 75 10.16 8.41 15.88
N ASN A 76 9.48 9.42 16.44
CA ASN A 76 10.08 10.30 17.44
C ASN A 76 10.50 9.53 18.71
N TYR A 77 9.67 8.60 19.17
CA TYR A 77 10.02 7.76 20.32
C TYR A 77 11.24 6.87 20.05
N LEU A 78 11.26 6.19 18.90
CA LEU A 78 12.33 5.26 18.54
C LEU A 78 13.66 5.97 18.28
N SER A 79 13.65 7.13 17.62
CA SER A 79 14.87 7.93 17.40
C SER A 79 15.49 8.44 18.70
N GLN A 80 14.69 8.71 19.73
CA GLN A 80 15.17 9.09 21.06
C GLN A 80 15.63 7.89 21.90
N LYS A 81 15.18 6.68 21.56
CA LYS A 81 15.45 5.44 22.31
C LYS A 81 15.87 4.30 21.36
N PRO A 82 16.97 4.45 20.61
CA PRO A 82 17.39 3.45 19.63
C PRO A 82 17.70 2.09 20.26
N HIS A 83 18.11 2.06 21.53
CA HIS A 83 18.35 0.83 22.29
C HIS A 83 17.14 -0.13 22.37
N VAL A 84 15.92 0.36 22.12
CA VAL A 84 14.70 -0.48 22.08
C VAL A 84 14.71 -1.43 20.89
N VAL A 85 15.30 -1.01 19.76
CA VAL A 85 15.31 -1.76 18.49
C VAL A 85 16.71 -2.15 18.04
N GLN A 86 17.76 -1.65 18.71
CA GLN A 86 19.15 -1.89 18.36
C GLN A 86 19.45 -3.39 18.23
N GLY A 87 19.92 -3.81 17.06
CA GLY A 87 20.31 -5.20 16.76
C GLY A 87 19.16 -6.21 16.66
N CYS A 88 17.91 -5.79 16.84
CA CYS A 88 16.73 -6.66 16.73
C CYS A 88 16.45 -7.04 15.26
N SER A 89 15.78 -8.18 15.04
CA SER A 89 14.99 -8.44 13.83
C SER A 89 13.55 -7.98 14.06
N VAL A 90 13.03 -7.17 13.16
CA VAL A 90 11.73 -6.50 13.31
C VAL A 90 10.81 -6.84 12.15
N ILE A 91 9.53 -7.08 12.43
CA ILE A 91 8.47 -7.02 11.44
C ILE A 91 7.54 -5.85 11.77
N GLU A 92 7.26 -4.99 10.79
CA GLU A 92 6.24 -3.95 10.91
C GLU A 92 4.98 -4.38 10.16
N LEU A 93 3.84 -4.32 10.86
CA LEU A 93 2.51 -4.61 10.32
C LEU A 93 1.83 -3.30 9.92
N GLY A 94 1.24 -3.25 8.73
CA GLY A 94 0.58 -2.04 8.23
C GLY A 94 1.57 -0.89 8.06
N SER A 95 2.69 -1.17 7.40
CA SER A 95 3.81 -0.24 7.26
C SER A 95 3.48 1.00 6.43
N GLY A 96 2.41 0.99 5.62
CA GLY A 96 2.10 2.10 4.73
C GLY A 96 3.26 2.42 3.78
N VAL A 97 3.65 3.69 3.69
CA VAL A 97 4.81 4.11 2.89
C VAL A 97 6.17 3.71 3.48
N GLY A 98 6.21 3.17 4.70
CA GLY A 98 7.37 2.51 5.31
C GLY A 98 8.27 3.38 6.20
N VAL A 99 7.79 4.53 6.68
CA VAL A 99 8.59 5.48 7.50
C VAL A 99 9.26 4.77 8.68
N THR A 100 8.50 4.01 9.49
CA THR A 100 9.03 3.40 10.72
C THR A 100 10.06 2.32 10.44
N GLY A 101 9.78 1.37 9.54
CA GLY A 101 10.76 0.32 9.23
C GLY A 101 12.03 0.88 8.57
N ILE A 102 11.92 1.93 7.74
CA ILE A 102 13.08 2.63 7.17
C ILE A 102 13.88 3.37 8.26
N LEU A 103 13.23 3.97 9.26
CA LEU A 103 13.95 4.51 10.42
C LEU A 103 14.66 3.38 11.20
N CYS A 104 13.95 2.29 11.45
CA CYS A 104 14.46 1.15 12.22
C CYS A 104 15.65 0.47 11.55
N SER A 105 15.74 0.49 10.22
CA SER A 105 16.86 -0.12 9.48
C SER A 105 18.22 0.51 9.82
N ARG A 106 18.24 1.70 10.44
CA ARG A 106 19.44 2.37 10.95
C ARG A 106 19.99 1.77 12.24
N PHE A 107 19.18 1.00 12.96
CA PHE A 107 19.50 0.47 14.29
C PHE A 107 19.40 -1.06 14.36
N CYS A 108 18.47 -1.64 13.61
CA CYS A 108 18.17 -3.05 13.59
C CYS A 108 19.20 -3.88 12.82
N ARG A 109 19.16 -5.20 13.03
CA ARG A 109 19.89 -6.17 12.20
C ARG A 109 19.09 -6.52 10.94
N GLU A 110 17.77 -6.57 11.05
CA GLU A 110 16.86 -6.99 9.99
C GLU A 110 15.49 -6.35 10.20
N VAL A 111 14.86 -5.90 9.12
CA VAL A 111 13.53 -5.29 9.14
C VAL A 111 12.72 -5.80 7.96
N LEU A 112 11.56 -6.36 8.24
CA LEU A 112 10.54 -6.70 7.26
C LEU A 112 9.37 -5.73 7.40
N LEU A 113 9.14 -4.91 6.38
CA LEU A 113 7.95 -4.07 6.26
C LEU A 113 6.82 -4.89 5.61
N THR A 114 5.59 -4.73 6.08
CA THR A 114 4.45 -5.44 5.51
C THR A 114 3.20 -4.58 5.41
N ASP A 115 2.46 -4.75 4.31
CA ASP A 115 1.13 -4.19 4.13
C ASP A 115 0.29 -5.12 3.24
N HIS A 116 -1.03 -4.99 3.29
CA HIS A 116 -1.96 -5.83 2.53
C HIS A 116 -2.16 -5.34 1.10
N ASN A 117 -2.07 -4.02 0.87
CA ASN A 117 -2.44 -3.41 -0.41
C ASN A 117 -1.24 -3.40 -1.37
N ASP A 118 -1.41 -3.92 -2.59
CA ASP A 118 -0.33 -4.05 -3.56
C ASP A 118 0.27 -2.70 -3.99
N GLU A 119 -0.54 -1.65 -4.12
CA GLU A 119 -0.07 -0.31 -4.46
C GLU A 119 0.71 0.32 -3.30
N VAL A 120 0.27 0.07 -2.06
CA VAL A 120 1.02 0.48 -0.86
C VAL A 120 2.37 -0.25 -0.78
N VAL A 121 2.40 -1.57 -1.01
CA VAL A 121 3.64 -2.34 -1.04
C VAL A 121 4.59 -1.86 -2.16
N LYS A 122 4.04 -1.48 -3.31
CA LYS A 122 4.80 -0.94 -4.44
C LYS A 122 5.47 0.41 -4.11
N ILE A 123 4.75 1.35 -3.52
CA ILE A 123 5.37 2.63 -3.09
C ILE A 123 6.36 2.43 -1.95
N MET A 124 6.06 1.54 -1.01
CA MET A 124 6.96 1.17 0.08
C MET A 124 8.30 0.62 -0.46
N LYS A 125 8.27 -0.25 -1.47
CA LYS A 125 9.49 -0.75 -2.13
C LYS A 125 10.30 0.37 -2.78
N LYS A 126 9.65 1.33 -3.45
CA LYS A 126 10.33 2.52 -3.99
C LYS A 126 10.99 3.35 -2.88
N ASN A 127 10.35 3.49 -1.73
CA ASN A 127 10.91 4.21 -0.59
C ASN A 127 12.09 3.47 0.07
N ILE A 128 12.06 2.14 0.11
CA ILE A 128 13.23 1.34 0.50
C ILE A 128 14.39 1.65 -0.44
N GLU A 129 14.17 1.53 -1.75
CA GLU A 129 15.20 1.78 -2.78
C GLU A 129 15.79 3.19 -2.67
N LEU A 130 14.94 4.21 -2.45
CA LEU A 130 15.36 5.60 -2.26
C LEU A 130 16.30 5.76 -1.05
N ASN A 131 16.03 5.04 0.05
CA ASN A 131 16.81 5.13 1.28
C ASN A 131 17.99 4.13 1.36
N THR A 132 18.09 3.18 0.43
CA THR A 132 19.26 2.30 0.30
C THR A 132 20.24 2.78 -0.79
N SER A 133 19.74 3.42 -1.85
CA SER A 133 20.56 3.81 -3.01
C SER A 133 21.34 5.11 -2.79
N THR A 134 20.91 5.96 -1.87
CA THR A 134 21.57 7.24 -1.55
C THR A 134 22.86 7.08 -0.76
N GLY A 135 23.34 5.85 -0.55
CA GLY A 135 24.64 5.58 0.04
C GLY A 135 24.76 6.05 1.49
N SER A 136 23.64 6.18 2.21
CA SER A 136 23.69 6.47 3.64
C SER A 136 24.50 5.34 4.29
N PRO A 137 25.69 5.60 4.85
CA PRO A 137 26.54 4.56 5.43
C PRO A 137 25.87 3.87 6.65
N ASP A 138 24.76 4.45 7.11
CA ASP A 138 24.02 4.06 8.32
C ASP A 138 22.96 2.99 8.09
N CYS A 139 22.77 2.49 6.85
CA CYS A 139 21.86 1.39 6.60
C CYS A 139 22.54 0.06 6.99
N CYS A 140 22.41 -0.32 8.26
CA CYS A 140 23.07 -1.49 8.83
C CYS A 140 22.25 -2.78 8.76
N ALA A 141 20.97 -2.70 8.39
CA ALA A 141 20.03 -3.82 8.40
C ALA A 141 19.75 -4.41 7.02
N GLY A 142 19.41 -5.71 6.97
CA GLY A 142 18.64 -6.25 5.86
C GLY A 142 17.22 -5.67 5.89
N LEU A 143 16.85 -4.86 4.89
CA LEU A 143 15.55 -4.20 4.78
C LEU A 143 14.76 -4.76 3.59
N ALA A 144 13.56 -5.28 3.85
CA ALA A 144 12.70 -5.87 2.81
C ALA A 144 11.23 -5.46 3.01
N ALA A 145 10.44 -5.60 1.94
CA ALA A 145 9.00 -5.41 1.97
C ALA A 145 8.29 -6.61 1.32
N GLU A 146 7.23 -7.09 1.98
CA GLU A 146 6.37 -8.17 1.50
C GLU A 146 4.89 -7.84 1.70
N LYS A 147 4.02 -8.46 0.90
CA LYS A 147 2.58 -8.39 1.12
C LYS A 147 2.18 -9.24 2.32
N LEU A 148 1.38 -8.68 3.21
CA LEU A 148 0.75 -9.40 4.32
C LEU A 148 -0.65 -8.86 4.60
N GLU A 149 -1.65 -9.64 4.22
CA GLU A 149 -3.03 -9.48 4.67
C GLU A 149 -3.20 -10.20 6.02
N TRP A 150 -3.64 -9.46 7.04
CA TRP A 150 -3.78 -10.03 8.37
C TRP A 150 -4.83 -11.14 8.39
N GLY A 151 -4.48 -12.26 9.02
CA GLY A 151 -5.30 -13.46 9.04
C GLY A 151 -5.10 -14.39 7.83
N ASN A 152 -4.32 -13.99 6.82
CA ASN A 152 -3.97 -14.86 5.70
C ASN A 152 -2.89 -15.89 6.13
N ALA A 153 -3.32 -17.12 6.40
CA ALA A 153 -2.46 -18.18 6.92
C ALA A 153 -1.33 -18.58 5.95
N ASP A 154 -1.57 -18.51 4.64
CA ASP A 154 -0.58 -18.88 3.62
C ASP A 154 0.55 -17.86 3.57
N GLN A 155 0.22 -16.56 3.56
CA GLN A 155 1.22 -15.48 3.57
C GLN A 155 2.03 -15.47 4.87
N ILE A 156 1.37 -15.66 6.01
CA ILE A 156 2.05 -15.81 7.31
C ILE A 156 3.02 -17.00 7.26
N SER A 157 2.58 -18.15 6.74
CA SER A 157 3.42 -19.35 6.65
C SER A 157 4.64 -19.14 5.74
N GLN A 158 4.48 -18.45 4.61
CA GLN A 158 5.57 -18.12 3.71
C GLN A 158 6.61 -17.19 4.37
N ILE A 159 6.15 -16.17 5.10
CA ILE A 159 7.04 -15.29 5.87
C ILE A 159 7.78 -16.11 6.93
N LEU A 160 7.10 -16.94 7.70
CA LEU A 160 7.76 -17.76 8.73
C LEU A 160 8.74 -18.80 8.16
N GLN A 161 8.51 -19.30 6.94
CA GLN A 161 9.49 -20.15 6.24
C GLN A 161 10.75 -19.37 5.84
N LYS A 162 10.59 -18.14 5.36
CA LYS A 162 11.71 -17.24 4.99
C LYS A 162 12.47 -16.73 6.23
N TYR A 163 11.77 -16.54 7.35
CA TYR A 163 12.30 -16.07 8.63
C TYR A 163 12.05 -17.12 9.73
N PRO A 164 12.74 -18.29 9.70
CA PRO A 164 12.46 -19.43 10.58
C PRO A 164 12.78 -19.15 12.07
N ARG A 165 13.55 -18.10 12.34
CA ARG A 165 13.84 -17.62 13.71
C ARG A 165 12.76 -16.67 14.24
N GLY A 166 11.80 -16.27 13.42
CA GLY A 166 10.84 -15.21 13.74
C GLY A 166 11.49 -13.84 13.87
N PHE A 167 10.79 -12.94 14.55
CA PHE A 167 11.19 -11.56 14.79
C PHE A 167 11.26 -11.30 16.30
N ASP A 168 12.24 -10.49 16.71
CA ASP A 168 12.41 -10.09 18.11
C ASP A 168 11.35 -9.06 18.53
N LEU A 169 10.87 -8.25 17.58
CA LEU A 169 9.85 -7.22 17.80
C LEU A 169 8.84 -7.14 16.65
N VAL A 170 7.58 -6.92 17.00
CA VAL A 170 6.50 -6.56 16.06
C VAL A 170 6.13 -5.10 16.28
N LEU A 171 6.17 -4.30 15.22
CA LEU A 171 5.77 -2.90 15.22
C LEU A 171 4.47 -2.69 14.45
N GLY A 172 3.78 -1.60 14.77
CA GLY A 172 2.62 -1.12 14.03
C GLY A 172 2.17 0.23 14.57
N ALA A 173 1.88 1.17 13.68
CA ALA A 173 1.43 2.51 14.02
C ALA A 173 0.13 2.82 13.28
N ASP A 174 -0.87 3.34 13.99
CA ASP A 174 -2.21 3.65 13.44
C ASP A 174 -2.94 2.46 12.78
N ILE A 175 -2.57 1.23 13.17
CA ILE A 175 -3.15 -0.02 12.63
C ILE A 175 -4.42 -0.48 13.34
N TYR A 176 -4.71 0.06 14.52
CA TYR A 176 -5.95 -0.21 15.23
C TYR A 176 -6.91 0.97 15.06
N ILE A 177 -7.83 0.84 14.10
CA ILE A 177 -8.85 1.83 13.82
C ILE A 177 -10.19 1.27 14.29
N LEU A 178 -10.87 2.00 15.19
CA LEU A 178 -12.19 1.62 15.69
C LEU A 178 -13.20 1.60 14.52
N THR A 179 -13.51 0.42 14.01
CA THR A 179 -14.69 0.22 13.16
C THR A 179 -15.91 0.28 14.06
N PHE A 180 -16.57 1.43 14.12
CA PHE A 180 -17.92 1.52 14.67
C PHE A 180 -18.86 0.74 13.75
N SER A 181 -19.08 -0.54 14.05
CA SER A 181 -20.25 -1.26 13.53
C SER A 181 -21.49 -0.69 14.21
N PHE A 182 -22.10 0.33 13.60
CA PHE A 182 -23.49 0.67 13.89
C PHE A 182 -24.36 -0.51 13.44
N LYS A 183 -24.60 -1.45 14.35
CA LYS A 183 -25.77 -2.32 14.23
C LYS A 183 -26.99 -1.47 14.54
N PHE A 184 -27.67 -1.01 13.49
CA PHE A 184 -29.06 -0.59 13.64
C PHE A 184 -29.82 -1.80 14.20
N ARG A 185 -30.40 -1.62 15.39
CA ARG A 185 -31.20 -2.61 16.09
C ARG A 185 -32.66 -2.24 15.95
#